data_AF-A0A1Y6K7H2-F1
#
_entry.id   AF-A0A1Y6K7H2-F1
#
_cell.length_a   1.000
_cell.length_b   1.000
_cell.length_c   1.000
_cell.angle_alpha   90.00
_cell.angle_beta   90.00
_cell.angle_gamma   90.00
#
_symmetry.space_group_name_H-M   'P 1'
#
loop_
_entity.id
_entity.type
_entity.pdbx_description
1 polymer ?
#
loop_
_entity_poly.entity_id
_entity_poly.type
_entity_poly.pdbx_seq_one_letter_code
_entity_poly.pdbx_strand_id
1 'polypeptide(L)'
;MRLLSRSFRNDPSRLPLIPMPSIELAKPLSRAMQIYRRVARHDLDPGTRRALARHMRGMAEQGMHDPGRLTVCGLSYLRELDRQRGRERS
;
A
#
# COMPACT_ATOMS: atom_id res chain seq x y z
N MET A 1 38.95 -22.30 26.04
CA MET A 1 38.12 -21.11 26.37
C MET A 1 36.98 -21.06 25.36
N ARG A 2 35.73 -21.45 25.69
CA ARG A 2 34.59 -20.59 26.13
C ARG A 2 34.54 -19.22 25.43
N LEU A 3 33.44 -18.67 24.91
CA LEU A 3 32.02 -19.03 24.70
C LEU A 3 31.42 -17.89 23.83
N LEU A 4 30.42 -18.22 22.99
CA LEU A 4 29.22 -17.42 22.62
C LEU A 4 29.43 -16.01 21.98
N SER A 5 28.75 -15.66 20.89
CA SER A 5 27.31 -15.38 21.00
C SER A 5 26.61 -15.36 19.64
N ARG A 6 25.45 -16.02 19.64
CA ARG A 6 24.36 -15.94 18.67
C ARG A 6 23.95 -14.50 18.41
N SER A 7 23.70 -14.18 17.14
CA SER A 7 22.46 -13.52 16.73
C SER A 7 22.15 -13.94 15.30
N PHE A 8 21.59 -15.14 15.17
CA PHE A 8 20.69 -15.44 14.05
C PHE A 8 19.51 -14.47 14.21
N ARG A 9 19.61 -13.30 13.56
CA ARG A 9 18.45 -12.45 13.35
C ARG A 9 17.46 -13.30 12.55
N ASN A 10 16.42 -13.70 13.25
CA ASN A 10 15.25 -14.36 12.73
C ASN A 10 14.67 -13.42 11.68
N ASP A 11 14.87 -13.74 10.40
CA ASP A 11 14.40 -12.98 9.26
C ASP A 11 13.09 -13.67 8.81
N PRO A 12 11.90 -13.19 9.24
CA PRO A 12 10.64 -13.82 8.89
C PRO A 12 10.27 -13.66 7.41
N SER A 13 11.11 -12.99 6.62
CA SER A 13 10.84 -12.66 5.21
C SER A 13 11.18 -13.77 4.20
N ARG A 14 11.53 -14.97 4.65
CA ARG A 14 11.78 -16.15 3.77
C ARG A 14 10.64 -17.15 3.73
N LEU A 15 9.40 -16.73 3.99
CA LEU A 15 8.24 -17.56 3.67
C LEU A 15 8.02 -17.55 2.15
N PRO A 16 7.66 -18.70 1.55
CA PRO A 16 7.40 -18.79 0.12
C PRO A 16 6.36 -17.72 -0.27
N LEU A 17 6.51 -17.16 -1.47
CA LEU A 17 5.66 -16.11 -2.07
C LEU A 17 4.19 -16.55 -2.13
N ILE A 18 3.51 -16.55 -0.99
CA ILE A 18 2.07 -16.70 -0.92
C ILE A 18 1.53 -15.35 -1.34
N PRO A 19 0.78 -15.26 -2.47
CA PRO A 19 0.10 -14.03 -2.85
C PRO A 19 -0.67 -13.52 -1.64
N MET A 20 -0.46 -12.27 -1.25
CA MET A 20 -1.17 -11.69 -0.11
C MET A 20 -2.66 -11.98 -0.29
N PRO A 21 -3.29 -12.66 0.69
CA PRO A 21 -4.71 -12.93 0.59
C PRO A 21 -5.44 -11.59 0.47
N SER A 22 -6.47 -11.51 -0.38
CA SER A 22 -7.22 -10.27 -0.63
C SER A 22 -7.71 -9.56 0.64
N ILE A 23 -7.85 -10.30 1.74
CA ILE A 23 -8.21 -9.82 3.07
C ILE A 23 -7.12 -8.90 3.67
N GLU A 24 -5.85 -9.18 3.44
CA GLU A 24 -4.73 -8.38 3.95
C GLU A 24 -4.56 -7.07 3.18
N LEU A 25 -4.94 -7.01 1.89
CA LEU A 25 -4.97 -5.77 1.10
C LEU A 25 -6.13 -4.84 1.49
N ALA A 26 -7.25 -5.40 1.97
CA ALA A 26 -8.44 -4.62 2.30
C ALA A 26 -8.17 -3.57 3.40
N LYS A 27 -7.34 -3.91 4.40
CA LYS A 27 -6.94 -3.01 5.50
C LYS A 27 -6.16 -1.78 5.01
N PRO A 28 -4.99 -1.91 4.33
CA PRO A 28 -4.24 -0.77 3.84
C PRO A 28 -5.00 0.02 2.77
N LEU A 29 -5.81 -0.64 1.91
CA LEU A 29 -6.67 0.05 0.95
C LEU A 29 -7.68 0.97 1.65
N SER A 30 -8.42 0.44 2.62
CA SER A 30 -9.39 1.21 3.41
C SER A 30 -8.71 2.35 4.16
N ARG A 31 -7.51 2.09 4.71
CA ARG A 31 -6.74 3.09 5.44
C ARG A 31 -6.28 4.24 4.54
N ALA A 32 -5.75 3.94 3.35
CA ALA A 32 -5.36 4.94 2.37
C ALA A 32 -6.56 5.82 1.97
N MET A 33 -7.71 5.21 1.67
CA MET A 33 -8.94 5.94 1.32
C MET A 33 -9.40 6.89 2.44
N GLN A 34 -9.41 6.42 3.69
CA GLN A 34 -9.81 7.23 4.84
C GLN A 34 -8.88 8.41 5.09
N ILE A 35 -7.56 8.19 5.03
CA ILE A 35 -6.57 9.26 5.21
C ILE A 35 -6.74 10.29 4.10
N TYR A 36 -6.78 9.82 2.85
CA TYR A 36 -6.92 10.70 1.71
C TYR A 36 -8.20 11.54 1.79
N ARG A 37 -9.35 10.95 2.12
CA ARG A 37 -10.62 11.71 2.28
C ARG A 37 -10.49 12.85 3.28
N ARG A 38 -9.82 12.60 4.41
CA ARG A 38 -9.61 13.64 5.45
C ARG A 38 -8.71 14.76 4.96
N VAL A 39 -7.67 14.44 4.19
CA VAL A 39 -6.69 15.40 3.69
C VAL A 39 -7.22 16.19 2.49
N ALA A 40 -7.80 15.50 1.52
CA ALA A 40 -8.31 16.08 0.28
C ALA A 40 -9.65 16.81 0.45
N ARG A 41 -10.36 16.59 1.58
CA ARG A 41 -11.69 17.16 1.87
C ARG A 41 -12.77 16.82 0.84
N HIS A 42 -12.56 15.79 0.03
CA HIS A 42 -13.56 15.24 -0.87
C HIS A 42 -13.47 13.71 -0.88
N ASP A 43 -14.57 13.08 -1.29
CA ASP A 43 -14.62 11.62 -1.44
C ASP A 43 -13.98 11.16 -2.75
N LEU A 44 -13.60 9.88 -2.78
CA LEU A 44 -13.11 9.20 -3.98
C LEU A 44 -14.30 8.74 -4.82
N ASP A 45 -14.30 9.07 -6.11
CA ASP A 45 -15.25 8.51 -7.06
C ASP A 45 -15.02 7.00 -7.25
N PRO A 46 -16.04 6.23 -7.69
CA PRO A 46 -15.93 4.77 -7.86
C PRO A 46 -14.80 4.34 -8.80
N GLY A 47 -14.49 5.13 -9.82
CA GLY A 47 -13.40 4.87 -10.76
C GLY A 47 -12.04 4.95 -10.07
N THR A 48 -11.81 6.02 -9.31
CA THR A 48 -10.57 6.21 -8.53
C THR A 48 -10.39 5.12 -7.48
N ARG A 49 -11.47 4.70 -6.81
CA ARG A 49 -11.41 3.58 -5.84
C ARG A 49 -10.94 2.29 -6.50
N ARG A 50 -11.46 1.97 -7.68
CA ARG A 50 -11.06 0.79 -8.46
C ARG A 50 -9.61 0.90 -8.95
N ALA A 51 -9.20 2.07 -9.43
CA ALA A 51 -7.84 2.32 -9.88
C ALA A 51 -6.83 2.15 -8.73
N LEU A 52 -7.13 2.71 -7.56
CA LEU A 52 -6.33 2.55 -6.34
C LEU A 52 -6.21 1.08 -5.93
N ALA A 53 -7.33 0.34 -5.91
CA ALA A 53 -7.31 -1.08 -5.55
C ALA A 53 -6.44 -1.90 -6.51
N ARG A 54 -6.52 -1.64 -7.82
CA ARG A 54 -5.66 -2.28 -8.83
C ARG A 54 -4.19 -1.93 -8.64
N HIS A 55 -3.89 -0.65 -8.39
CA HIS A 55 -2.52 -0.19 -8.15
C HIS A 55 -1.90 -0.88 -6.93
N MET A 56 -2.61 -0.89 -5.80
CA MET A 56 -2.13 -1.53 -4.57
C MET A 56 -2.02 -3.05 -4.70
N ARG A 57 -2.94 -3.67 -5.44
CA ARG A 57 -2.85 -5.11 -5.76
C ARG A 57 -1.59 -5.42 -6.57
N GLY A 58 -1.28 -4.63 -7.60
CA GLY A 58 -0.06 -4.82 -8.40
C GLY A 58 1.21 -4.74 -7.56
N MET A 59 1.30 -3.82 -6.60
CA MET A 59 2.43 -3.75 -5.68
C MET A 59 2.52 -4.98 -4.76
N ALA A 60 1.38 -5.47 -4.26
CA ALA A 60 1.35 -6.67 -3.44
C ALA A 60 1.78 -7.92 -4.23
N GLU A 61 1.37 -8.03 -5.49
CA GLU A 61 1.79 -9.10 -6.40
C GLU A 61 3.29 -9.00 -6.75
N GLN A 62 3.88 -7.81 -6.70
CA GLN A 62 5.32 -7.57 -6.84
C GLN A 62 6.13 -7.84 -5.55
N GLY A 63 5.49 -8.30 -4.47
CA GLY A 63 6.15 -8.64 -3.21
C GLY A 63 6.11 -7.56 -2.14
N MET A 64 5.39 -6.45 -2.35
CA MET A 64 5.16 -5.46 -1.29
C MET A 64 4.05 -5.92 -0.35
N HIS A 65 4.43 -6.50 0.79
CA HIS A 65 3.48 -7.03 1.77
C HIS A 65 3.32 -6.13 3.01
N ASP A 66 4.20 -5.16 3.23
CA ASP A 66 4.11 -4.25 4.36
C ASP A 66 2.87 -3.33 4.24
N PRO A 67 1.90 -3.40 5.18
CA PRO A 67 0.68 -2.61 5.11
C PRO A 67 0.91 -1.10 5.17
N GLY A 68 1.97 -0.66 5.87
CA GLY A 68 2.35 0.74 5.97
C GLY A 68 2.81 1.29 4.63
N ARG A 69 3.72 0.59 3.96
CA ARG A 69 4.22 0.90 2.61
C ARG A 69 3.10 0.89 1.59
N LEU A 70 2.24 -0.13 1.58
CA LEU A 70 1.07 -0.17 0.70
C LEU A 70 0.17 1.05 0.88
N THR A 71 -0.05 1.47 2.13
CA THR A 71 -0.83 2.68 2.44
C THR A 71 -0.18 3.94 1.89
N VAL A 72 1.13 4.12 2.11
CA VAL A 72 1.89 5.30 1.64
C VAL A 72 1.94 5.36 0.12
N CYS A 73 2.17 4.23 -0.54
CA CYS A 73 2.15 4.16 -2.00
C CYS A 73 0.75 4.46 -2.55
N GLY A 74 -0.31 3.92 -1.92
CA GLY A 74 -1.69 4.26 -2.25
C GLY A 74 -1.99 5.76 -2.14
N LEU A 75 -1.53 6.41 -1.06
CA LEU A 75 -1.68 7.86 -0.88
C LEU A 75 -0.91 8.66 -1.93
N SER A 76 0.29 8.22 -2.28
CA SER A 76 1.13 8.85 -3.31
C SER A 76 0.44 8.78 -4.68
N TYR A 77 -0.13 7.61 -5.01
CA TYR A 77 -0.89 7.40 -6.23
C TYR A 77 -2.13 8.32 -6.31
N LEU A 78 -2.91 8.43 -5.23
CA LEU A 78 -4.08 9.32 -5.21
C LEU A 78 -3.70 10.80 -5.40
N ARG A 79 -2.63 11.24 -4.75
CA ARG A 79 -2.13 12.60 -4.91
C ARG A 79 -1.68 12.89 -6.34
N GLU A 80 -1.09 11.92 -7.02
CA GLU A 80 -0.69 12.07 -8.42
C GLU A 80 -1.92 12.17 -9.34
N LEU A 81 -2.96 11.35 -9.13
CA LEU A 81 -4.21 11.45 -9.89
C LEU A 81 -4.87 12.82 -9.77
N ASP A 82 -4.89 13.42 -8.58
CA ASP A 82 -5.43 14.78 -8.40
C ASP A 82 -4.64 15.84 -9.16
N ARG A 83 -3.31 15.72 -9.17
CA ARG A 83 -2.45 16.66 -9.90
C ARG A 83 -2.70 16.59 -11.40
N GLN A 84 -2.93 15.39 -11.94
CA GLN A 84 -3.27 15.20 -13.35
C GLN A 84 -4.62 15.83 -13.68
N ARG A 85 -5.64 15.57 -12.86
CA ARG A 85 -6.97 16.18 -13.01
C ARG A 85 -6.98 17.71 -12.91
N GLY A 86 -6.11 18.27 -12.07
CA GLY A 86 -5.94 19.72 -11.96
C GLY A 86 -5.29 20.34 -13.21
N ARG A 87 -4.35 19.61 -13.85
CA ARG A 87 -3.68 20.04 -15.09
C ARG A 87 -4.60 19.99 -16.31
N GLU A 88 -5.50 19.01 -16.38
CA GLU A 88 -6.47 18.89 -17.49
C GLU A 88 -7.56 19.99 -17.48
N ARG A 89 -7.70 20.72 -16.37
CA ARG A 89 -8.71 21.79 -16.20
C ARG A 89 -8.15 23.21 -16.31
N SER A 90 -6.86 23.37 -16.55
CA SER A 90 -6.20 24.67 -16.81
C SER A 90 -5.83 24.80 -18.28
#